data_AF-A0A7J2HS66-F1
#
_entry.id   AF-A0A7J2HS66-F1
#
_cell.length_a   1.000
_cell.length_b   1.000
_cell.length_c   1.000
_cell.angle_alpha   90.00
_cell.angle_beta   90.00
_cell.angle_gamma   90.00
#
_symmetry.space_group_name_H-M   'P 1'
#
loop_
_entity.id
_entity.type
_entity.pdbx_description
1 polymer ?
#
loop_
_entity_poly.entity_id
_entity_poly.type
_entity_poly.pdbx_seq_one_letter_code
_entity_poly.pdbx_strand_id
1 'polypeptide(L)' 'MGTVISIRVPEELKREMDRLRDEVNWSEEIREFIRRRIEEYRKKRIFDELVGYIKTLPEAPKGVAQELVRESRDSR' A
#
# COMPACT_ATOMS: atom_id res chain seq x y z
N MET A 1 -3.70 13.83 -21.62
CA MET A 1 -3.61 15.13 -20.92
C MET A 1 -2.94 14.90 -19.58
N GLY A 2 -1.92 15.68 -19.24
CA GLY A 2 -1.23 15.61 -17.96
C GLY A 2 -1.36 16.92 -17.19
N THR A 3 -1.39 16.85 -15.87
CA THR A 3 -1.36 18.01 -14.97
C THR A 3 0.05 18.17 -14.42
N VAL A 4 0.55 19.40 -14.38
CA VAL A 4 1.88 19.71 -13.82
C VAL A 4 1.75 19.97 -12.32
N ILE A 5 2.65 19.38 -11.55
CA ILE A 5 2.83 19.67 -10.12
C ILE A 5 4.22 20.29 -9.91
N SER A 6 4.31 21.34 -9.11
CA SER A 6 5.59 21.95 -8.71
C SER A 6 5.83 21.70 -7.23
N ILE A 7 6.95 21.08 -6.89
CA ILE A 7 7.31 20.70 -5.52
C ILE A 7 8.57 21.48 -5.15
N ARG A 8 8.51 22.23 -4.04
CA ARG A 8 9.70 22.86 -3.47
C ARG A 8 10.51 21.79 -2.74
N VAL A 9 11.80 21.70 -3.06
CA VAL A 9 12.76 20.81 -2.43
C VAL A 9 13.93 21.61 -1.87
N PRO A 10 14.64 21.11 -0.84
CA PRO A 10 15.91 21.69 -0.39
C PRO A 10 16.91 21.78 -1.54
N GLU A 11 17.73 22.84 -1.54
CA GLU A 11 18.68 23.08 -2.62
C GLU A 11 19.71 21.97 -2.75
N GLU A 12 20.19 21.43 -1.62
CA GLU A 12 21.14 20.31 -1.58
C GLU A 12 20.56 19.07 -2.28
N LEU A 13 19.29 18.75 -2.04
CA LEU A 13 18.63 17.62 -2.70
C LEU A 13 18.57 17.83 -4.22
N LYS A 14 18.22 19.04 -4.67
CA LYS A 14 18.18 19.35 -6.09
C LYS A 14 19.57 19.20 -6.74
N ARG A 15 20.64 19.64 -6.04
CA ARG A 15 22.02 19.48 -6.52
C ARG A 15 22.40 18.00 -6.67
N GLU A 16 22.07 17.13 -5.71
CA GLU A 16 22.31 15.68 -5.85
C GLU A 16 21.51 15.07 -7.00
N MET A 17 20.25 15.47 -7.15
CA MET A 17 19.43 15.05 -8.28
C MET A 17 20.06 15.44 -9.61
N ASP A 18 20.58 16.68 -9.72
CA ASP A 18 21.21 17.16 -10.94
C ASP A 18 22.53 16.45 -11.26
N ARG A 19 23.30 16.03 -10.25
CA ARG A 19 24.52 15.22 -10.46
C ARG A 19 24.23 13.86 -11.07
N LEU A 20 23.10 13.25 -10.71
CA LEU A 20 22.70 11.92 -11.15
C LEU A 20 21.73 11.95 -12.35
N ARG A 21 21.50 13.11 -12.96
CA ARG A 21 20.47 13.28 -14.01
C ARG A 21 20.70 12.45 -15.27
N ASP A 22 21.94 12.08 -15.55
CA ASP A 22 22.32 11.27 -16.71
C ASP A 22 22.12 9.76 -16.45
N GLU A 23 21.99 9.37 -15.18
CA GLU A 23 21.77 8.00 -14.74
C GLU A 23 20.32 7.75 -14.31
N VAL A 24 19.63 8.77 -13.80
CA VAL A 24 18.30 8.65 -13.17
C VAL A 24 17.28 9.54 -13.86
N ASN A 25 16.21 8.93 -14.36
CA ASN A 25 15.02 9.63 -14.83
C ASN A 25 14.14 10.05 -13.65
N TRP A 26 14.45 11.19 -13.02
CA TRP A 26 13.70 11.69 -11.86
C TRP A 26 12.20 11.87 -12.11
N SER A 27 11.80 12.19 -13.34
CA SER A 27 10.38 12.35 -13.67
C SER A 27 9.64 11.03 -13.62
N GLU A 28 10.27 9.95 -14.08
CA GLU A 28 9.74 8.59 -13.97
C GLU A 28 9.75 8.13 -12.52
N GLU A 29 10.86 8.27 -11.82
CA GLU A 29 10.97 7.80 -10.43
C GLU A 29 9.98 8.45 -9.48
N ILE A 30 9.78 9.77 -9.61
CA ILE A 30 8.80 10.47 -8.77
C ILE A 30 7.37 9.99 -9.10
N ARG A 31 7.05 9.76 -10.37
CA ARG A 31 5.72 9.26 -10.77
C ARG A 31 5.48 7.83 -10.25
N GLU A 32 6.47 6.96 -10.38
CA GLU A 32 6.46 5.58 -9.87
C GLU A 32 6.27 5.56 -8.36
N PHE A 33 7.06 6.37 -7.65
CA PHE A 33 6.97 6.51 -6.20
C PHE A 33 5.58 6.97 -5.77
N ILE A 34 5.04 8.03 -6.38
CA ILE A 34 3.71 8.54 -6.04
C ILE A 34 2.64 7.46 -6.29
N ARG A 35 2.71 6.75 -7.43
CA ARG A 35 1.77 5.66 -7.76
C ARG A 35 1.79 4.57 -6.70
N ARG A 36 2.98 4.08 -6.35
CA ARG A 36 3.17 3.04 -5.33
C ARG A 36 2.64 3.49 -3.96
N ARG A 37 2.94 4.74 -3.56
CA ARG A 37 2.45 5.29 -2.29
C ARG A 37 0.92 5.39 -2.26
N ILE A 38 0.28 5.83 -3.34
CA ILE A 38 -1.18 5.86 -3.43
C ILE A 38 -1.77 4.46 -3.25
N GLU A 39 -1.20 3.45 -3.90
CA GLU A 39 -1.66 2.08 -3.79
C GLU A 39 -1.50 1.52 -2.36
N GLU A 40 -0.36 1.78 -1.71
CA GLU A 40 -0.13 1.42 -0.31
C GLU A 40 -1.19 2.00 0.62
N TYR A 41 -1.48 3.30 0.50
CA TYR A 41 -2.50 3.96 1.33
C TYR A 41 -3.91 3.44 1.03
N ARG A 42 -4.23 3.17 -0.24
CA ARG A 42 -5.52 2.58 -0.62
C ARG A 42 -5.70 1.20 -0.01
N LYS A 43 -4.68 0.34 -0.06
CA LYS A 43 -4.69 -0.99 0.57
C LYS A 43 -4.88 -0.90 2.08
N LYS A 44 -4.14 -0.01 2.74
CA LYS A 44 -4.28 0.22 4.19
C LYS A 44 -5.69 0.62 4.57
N ARG A 45 -6.28 1.60 3.85
CA ARG A 45 -7.64 2.03 4.09
C ARG A 45 -8.68 0.91 3.95
N ILE A 46 -8.59 0.12 2.88
CA ILE A 46 -9.48 -1.02 2.66
C ILE A 46 -9.33 -2.05 3.78
N PHE A 47 -8.09 -2.30 4.22
CA PHE A 47 -7.82 -3.22 5.31
C PHE A 47 -8.41 -2.72 6.63
N ASP A 48 -8.24 -1.44 6.96
CA ASP A 48 -8.79 -0.84 8.18
C ASP A 48 -10.32 -0.87 8.18
N GLU A 49 -10.97 -0.60 7.04
CA GLU A 49 -12.41 -0.72 6.87
C GLU A 49 -12.90 -2.16 7.05
N LEU A 50 -12.20 -3.13 6.47
CA LEU A 50 -12.52 -4.55 6.59
C LEU A 50 -12.36 -5.05 8.04
N VAL A 51 -11.28 -4.67 8.72
CA VAL A 51 -11.08 -4.97 10.14
C VAL A 51 -12.17 -4.31 10.99
N GLY A 52 -12.55 -3.07 10.67
CA GLY A 52 -13.67 -2.37 11.30
C GLY A 52 -14.98 -3.16 11.16
N TYR A 53 -15.30 -3.60 9.94
CA TYR A 53 -16.49 -4.40 9.66
C TYR A 53 -16.48 -5.74 10.42
N ILE A 54 -15.36 -6.47 10.40
CA ILE A 54 -15.25 -7.75 11.13
C ILE A 54 -15.51 -7.56 12.63
N LYS A 55 -15.03 -6.47 13.22
CA LYS A 55 -15.27 -6.17 14.64
C LYS A 55 -16.75 -5.89 14.96
N THR A 56 -17.56 -5.52 13.97
CA THR A 56 -19.01 -5.36 14.15
C THR A 56 -19.80 -6.66 14.06
N LEU A 57 -19.18 -7.73 13.54
CA LEU A 57 -19.83 -9.03 13.42
C LEU A 57 -19.92 -9.72 14.79
N PRO A 58 -20.98 -10.51 15.03
CA PRO A 58 -21.08 -11.31 16.26
C PRO A 58 -19.95 -12.33 16.35
N GLU A 59 -19.57 -12.67 17.58
CA GLU A 59 -18.57 -13.71 17.80
C GLU A 59 -19.02 -15.05 17.21
N ALA A 60 -18.08 -15.74 16.57
CA ALA A 60 -18.34 -17.08 16.07
C ALA A 60 -18.61 -18.03 17.26
N PRO A 61 -19.54 -18.99 17.11
CA PRO A 61 -19.76 -20.01 18.12
C PRO A 61 -18.47 -20.75 18.52
N LYS A 62 -18.40 -21.17 19.78
CA LYS A 62 -17.26 -21.97 20.28
C LYS A 62 -17.11 -23.24 19.43
N GLY A 63 -15.88 -23.51 19.00
CA GLY A 63 -15.55 -24.73 18.25
C GLY A 63 -15.46 -24.55 16.74
N VAL A 64 -16.00 -23.47 16.17
CA VAL A 64 -16.00 -23.24 14.71
C VAL A 64 -14.58 -23.25 14.13
N ALA A 65 -13.61 -22.61 14.79
CA ALA A 65 -12.23 -22.62 14.32
C ALA A 65 -11.60 -24.04 14.34
N GLN A 66 -11.97 -24.87 15.32
CA GLN A 66 -11.46 -26.23 15.43
C GLN A 66 -12.09 -27.15 14.38
N GLU A 67 -13.37 -26.96 14.08
CA GLU A 67 -14.11 -27.67 13.04
C GLU A 67 -13.53 -27.36 11.65
N LEU A 68 -13.37 -26.08 11.31
CA LEU A 68 -12.77 -25.64 10.03
C LEU A 68 -11.35 -26.20 9.82
N VAL A 69 -10.52 -26.22 10.87
CA VAL A 69 -9.16 -26.78 10.79
C VAL A 69 -9.19 -28.30 10.63
N ARG A 70 -10.14 -29.01 11.24
CA ARG A 70 -10.32 -30.46 11.07
C ARG A 70 -10.79 -30.80 9.66
N GLU A 71 -11.84 -30.14 9.17
CA GLU A 71 -12.35 -30.34 7.81
C GLU A 71 -11.24 -30.11 6.77
N SER A 72 -10.49 -29.01 6.87
CA SER A 72 -9.42 -28.71 5.92
C SER A 72 -8.24 -29.69 5.99
N ARG A 73 -8.03 -30.37 7.13
CA ARG A 73 -7.00 -31.41 7.28
C ARG A 73 -7.47 -32.75 6.73
N ASP A 74 -8.72 -33.11 7.00
CA ASP A 74 -9.30 -34.41 6.62
C ASP A 74 -9.71 -34.44 5.13
N SER A 75 -9.78 -33.28 4.47
CA SER A 75 -10.03 -33.14 3.03
C SER A 75 -8.79 -33.36 2.13
N ARG A 76 -7.67 -33.82 2.69
CA ARG A 76 -6.36 -33.89 1.99
C ARG A 76 -5.79 -35.30 1.94
#